data_AF-A0A7K2HMD5-F1
#
_entry.id   AF-A0A7K2HMD5-F1
#
_cell.length_a   1.000
_cell.length_b   1.000
_cell.length_c   1.000
_cell.angle_alpha   90.00
_cell.angle_beta   90.00
_cell.angle_gamma   90.00
#
_symmetry.space_group_name_H-M   'P 1'
#
loop_
_entity.id
_entity.type
_entity.pdbx_description
1 polymer ?
#
loop_
_entity_poly.entity_id
_entity_poly.type
_entity_poly.pdbx_seq_one_letter_code
_entity_poly.pdbx_strand_id
1 'polypeptide(L)'
;MLRQQHPYTPAPCPDRPSATQPPKIRLHDARHSVASQMIDGGQSALTTAAWLGHDPAMTLRVYGHAFDDSLAAAGADLFAPPVPSGD
;
A
#
# COMPACT_ATOMS: atom_id res chain seq x y z
N MET A 1 45.90 29.90 -4.03
CA MET A 1 45.69 28.70 -3.19
C MET A 1 44.35 28.06 -3.59
N LEU A 2 44.33 27.16 -4.57
CA LEU A 2 43.13 26.37 -4.92
C LEU A 2 43.27 24.98 -4.28
N ARG A 3 42.41 24.65 -3.31
CA ARG A 3 42.28 23.27 -2.83
C ARG A 3 41.48 22.47 -3.86
N GLN A 4 42.15 21.52 -4.50
CA GLN A 4 41.51 20.51 -5.34
C GLN A 4 40.61 19.63 -4.46
N GLN A 5 39.30 19.75 -4.63
CA GLN A 5 38.32 18.84 -4.03
C GLN A 5 38.35 17.55 -4.82
N HIS A 6 39.03 16.51 -4.31
CA HIS A 6 38.84 15.16 -4.82
C HIS A 6 37.43 14.69 -4.44
N PRO A 7 36.64 14.13 -5.37
CA PRO A 7 35.34 13.57 -5.04
C PRO A 7 35.55 12.36 -4.12
N TYR A 8 34.86 12.37 -2.98
CA TYR A 8 34.76 11.20 -2.11
C TYR A 8 33.84 10.17 -2.78
N THR A 9 34.41 9.04 -3.20
CA THR A 9 33.64 7.85 -3.55
C THR A 9 33.45 7.03 -2.27
N PRO A 10 32.25 6.95 -1.69
CA PRO A 10 32.02 6.08 -0.55
C PRO A 10 32.31 4.63 -0.93
N ALA A 11 32.96 3.89 -0.03
CA ALA A 11 33.06 2.45 -0.17
C ALA A 11 31.65 1.84 -0.29
N PRO A 12 31.47 0.77 -1.10
CA PRO A 12 30.20 0.08 -1.18
C PRO A 12 29.77 -0.39 0.21
N CYS A 13 28.54 -0.07 0.61
CA CYS A 13 27.98 -0.50 1.88
C CYS A 13 27.92 -2.05 1.88
N PRO A 14 28.53 -2.73 2.86
CA PRO A 14 28.71 -4.19 2.85
C PRO A 14 27.40 -5.00 2.81
N ASP A 15 26.26 -4.35 3.03
CA ASP A 15 24.94 -4.98 3.08
C ASP A 15 24.02 -4.63 1.90
N ARG A 16 24.53 -4.03 0.81
CA ARG A 16 23.70 -3.75 -0.37
C ARG A 16 23.38 -5.07 -1.09
N PRO A 17 22.10 -5.51 -1.16
CA PRO A 17 21.76 -6.74 -1.86
C PRO A 17 22.13 -6.63 -3.34
N SER A 18 22.62 -7.73 -3.92
CA SER A 18 22.87 -7.82 -5.36
C SER A 18 21.54 -7.68 -6.12
N ALA A 19 21.58 -7.14 -7.34
CA ALA A 19 20.39 -6.92 -8.17
C ALA A 19 19.60 -8.20 -8.52
N THR A 20 20.12 -9.37 -8.13
CA THR A 20 19.56 -10.70 -8.44
C THR A 20 19.03 -11.43 -7.19
N GLN A 21 19.20 -10.88 -5.98
CA GLN A 21 18.68 -11.50 -4.77
C GLN A 21 17.31 -10.91 -4.42
N PRO A 22 16.25 -11.73 -4.29
CA PRO A 22 14.95 -11.22 -3.86
C PRO A 22 15.09 -10.57 -2.48
N PRO A 23 14.33 -9.49 -2.20
CA PRO A 23 14.38 -8.82 -0.92
C PRO A 23 14.04 -9.81 0.21
N LYS A 24 14.59 -9.57 1.40
CA LYS A 24 14.23 -10.35 2.59
C LYS A 24 12.77 -10.07 2.95
N ILE A 25 11.87 -11.01 2.67
CA ILE A 25 10.44 -10.91 2.99
C ILE A 25 10.23 -11.39 4.43
N ARG A 26 9.61 -10.54 5.25
CA ARG A 26 9.24 -10.85 6.64
C ARG A 26 7.83 -11.44 6.66
N LEU A 27 7.52 -12.24 7.69
CA LEU A 27 6.15 -12.74 7.91
C LEU A 27 5.11 -11.60 8.00
N HIS A 28 5.51 -10.46 8.56
CA HIS A 28 4.66 -9.28 8.65
C HIS A 28 4.24 -8.72 7.28
N ASP A 29 5.11 -8.84 6.28
CA ASP A 29 4.83 -8.36 4.93
C ASP A 29 3.72 -9.20 4.28
N ALA A 30 3.62 -10.49 4.60
CA ALA A 30 2.51 -11.33 4.16
C ALA A 30 1.17 -10.84 4.75
N ARG A 31 1.13 -10.44 6.03
CA ARG A 31 -0.07 -9.81 6.63
C ARG A 31 -0.43 -8.50 5.93
N HIS A 32 0.55 -7.68 5.57
CA HIS A 32 0.32 -6.48 4.77
C HIS A 32 -0.24 -6.79 3.38
N SER A 33 0.33 -7.77 2.68
CA SER A 33 -0.13 -8.16 1.35
C SER A 33 -1.59 -8.61 1.35
N VAL A 34 -2.01 -9.40 2.35
CA VAL A 34 -3.42 -9.82 2.42
C VAL A 34 -4.34 -8.66 2.74
N ALA A 35 -3.95 -7.76 3.65
CA ALA A 35 -4.74 -6.57 3.94
C ALA A 35 -4.97 -5.73 2.67
N SER A 36 -3.91 -5.49 1.89
CA SER A 36 -4.00 -4.75 0.63
C SER A 36 -4.89 -5.47 -0.39
N GLN A 37 -4.74 -6.78 -0.58
CA GLN A 37 -5.57 -7.54 -1.52
C GLN A 37 -7.05 -7.55 -1.14
N MET A 38 -7.38 -7.65 0.15
CA MET A 38 -8.77 -7.59 0.59
C MET A 38 -9.40 -6.23 0.31
N ILE A 39 -8.67 -5.14 0.57
CA ILE A 39 -9.16 -3.79 0.37
C ILE A 39 -9.32 -3.49 -1.13
N ASP A 40 -8.33 -3.85 -1.93
CA ASP A 40 -8.37 -3.75 -3.40
C ASP A 40 -9.55 -4.54 -3.99
N GLY A 41 -9.87 -5.71 -3.39
CA GLY A 41 -11.06 -6.48 -3.69
C GLY A 41 -12.40 -5.85 -3.23
N GLY A 42 -12.38 -4.63 -2.71
CA GLY A 42 -13.57 -3.88 -2.27
C GLY A 42 -14.05 -4.22 -0.86
N GLN A 43 -13.25 -4.93 -0.06
CA GLN A 43 -13.70 -5.38 1.25
C GLN A 43 -13.62 -4.28 2.30
N SER A 44 -14.66 -4.16 3.13
CA SER A 44 -14.73 -3.12 4.16
C SER A 44 -13.62 -3.24 5.23
N ALA A 45 -13.26 -2.11 5.83
CA ALA A 45 -12.27 -2.07 6.91
C ALA A 45 -12.63 -2.98 8.10
N LEU A 46 -13.93 -3.12 8.41
CA LEU A 46 -14.41 -3.99 9.48
C LEU A 46 -14.14 -5.47 9.16
N THR A 47 -14.45 -5.91 7.95
CA THR A 47 -14.22 -7.31 7.57
C THR A 47 -12.73 -7.61 7.45
N THR A 48 -11.94 -6.70 6.87
CA THR A 48 -10.48 -6.84 6.80
C THR A 48 -9.86 -6.90 8.19
N ALA A 49 -10.34 -6.07 9.14
CA ALA A 49 -9.90 -6.13 10.53
C ALA A 49 -10.25 -7.47 11.20
N ALA A 50 -11.50 -7.95 11.03
CA ALA A 50 -11.94 -9.22 11.58
C ALA A 50 -11.12 -10.41 11.02
N TRP A 51 -10.80 -10.39 9.73
CA TRP A 51 -9.98 -11.42 9.09
C TRP A 51 -8.54 -11.43 9.63
N LEU A 52 -7.95 -10.26 9.85
CA LEU A 52 -6.59 -10.11 10.39
C LEU A 52 -6.49 -10.28 11.92
N GLY A 53 -7.63 -10.27 12.61
CA GLY A 53 -7.70 -10.20 14.07
C GLY A 53 -7.24 -8.85 14.63
N HIS A 54 -7.50 -7.76 13.92
CA HIS A 54 -7.17 -6.40 14.33
C HIS A 54 -8.38 -5.65 14.89
N ASP A 55 -8.11 -4.62 15.69
CA ASP A 55 -9.09 -3.57 15.95
C ASP A 55 -9.37 -2.77 14.67
N PRO A 56 -10.63 -2.47 14.30
CA PRO A 56 -10.95 -1.74 13.08
C PRO A 56 -10.31 -0.34 12.99
N ALA A 57 -10.12 0.36 14.12
CA ALA A 57 -9.47 1.67 14.09
C ALA A 57 -7.97 1.55 13.78
N MET A 58 -7.33 0.42 14.15
CA MET A 58 -5.97 0.10 13.67
C MET A 58 -5.94 -0.08 12.16
N THR A 59 -6.87 -0.87 11.60
CA THR A 59 -6.94 -1.09 10.15
C THR A 59 -7.10 0.22 9.38
N LEU A 60 -8.00 1.10 9.82
CA LEU A 60 -8.18 2.41 9.17
C LEU A 60 -6.95 3.31 9.31
N ARG A 61 -6.26 3.28 10.45
CA ARG A 61 -5.04 4.09 10.65
C ARG A 61 -3.88 3.63 9.75
N VAL A 62 -3.74 2.32 9.55
CA VAL A 62 -2.63 1.74 8.78
C VAL A 62 -2.93 1.71 7.28
N TYR A 63 -4.17 1.35 6.90
CA TYR A 63 -4.56 1.07 5.52
C TYR A 63 -5.57 2.05 4.93
N GLY A 64 -5.90 3.15 5.62
CA GLY A 64 -6.91 4.11 5.15
C GLY A 64 -6.69 4.59 3.71
N HIS A 65 -5.43 4.80 3.32
CA HIS A 65 -5.02 5.18 1.97
C HIS A 65 -5.35 4.13 0.89
N ALA A 66 -5.44 2.86 1.25
CA ALA A 66 -5.78 1.80 0.30
C ALA A 66 -7.27 1.85 -0.11
N PHE A 67 -8.11 2.64 0.58
CA PHE A 67 -9.52 2.83 0.26
C PHE A 67 -9.79 4.03 -0.67
N ASP A 68 -8.76 4.72 -1.16
CA ASP A 68 -8.93 5.93 -1.98
C ASP A 68 -9.73 5.64 -3.27
N ASP A 69 -9.51 4.48 -3.90
CA ASP A 69 -10.27 4.07 -5.09
C ASP A 69 -11.74 3.74 -4.75
N SER A 70 -11.98 3.13 -3.59
CA SER A 70 -13.34 2.91 -3.09
C SER A 70 -14.07 4.23 -2.81
N LEU A 71 -13.35 5.24 -2.30
CA LEU A 71 -13.88 6.58 -2.08
C LEU A 71 -14.21 7.27 -3.41
N ALA A 72 -13.33 7.17 -4.40
CA ALA A 72 -13.57 7.72 -5.73
C ALA A 72 -14.78 7.05 -6.41
N ALA A 73 -14.87 5.72 -6.33
CA ALA A 73 -15.99 4.95 -6.86
C ALA A 73 -17.31 5.34 -6.18
N ALA A 74 -17.33 5.45 -4.85
CA ALA A 74 -18.52 5.89 -4.11
C ALA A 74 -18.99 7.30 -4.53
N GLY A 75 -18.04 8.21 -4.80
CA GLY A 75 -18.36 9.53 -5.34
C GLY A 75 -18.95 9.46 -6.75
N ALA A 76 -18.37 8.65 -7.63
CA ALA A 76 -18.88 8.44 -8.98
C ALA A 76 -20.30 7.87 -8.96
N ASP A 77 -20.56 6.85 -8.13
CA ASP A 77 -21.87 6.21 -8.02
C ASP A 77 -22.94 7.15 -7.45
N LEU A 78 -22.59 7.94 -6.44
CA LEU A 78 -23.52 8.87 -5.80
C LEU A 78 -23.99 9.99 -6.76
N PHE A 79 -23.12 10.41 -7.67
CA PHE A 79 -23.40 11.50 -8.61
C PHE A 79 -23.59 11.04 -10.06
N ALA A 80 -23.65 9.73 -10.30
CA ALA A 80 -23.91 9.19 -11.62
C ALA A 80 -25.34 9.58 -12.07
N PRO A 81 -25.53 10.05 -13.32
CA PRO A 81 -26.87 10.23 -13.84
C PRO A 81 -27.58 8.87 -13.86
N PRO A 82 -28.91 8.83 -13.62
CA PRO A 82 -29.65 7.58 -13.66
C PRO A 82 -29.43 6.92 -15.01
N VAL A 83 -28.91 5.68 -14.99
CA VAL A 83 -28.81 4.87 -16.20
C VAL A 83 -30.24 4.63 -16.69
N PRO A 84 -30.55 4.90 -17.98
CA PRO A 84 -31.89 4.64 -18.50
C PRO A 84 -32.12 3.13 -18.44
N SER A 85 -33.06 2.72 -17.59
CA SER A 85 -33.61 1.37 -17.60
C SER A 85 -34.22 1.17 -18.99
N GLY A 86 -33.61 0.29 -19.78
CA GLY A 86 -34.11 -0.08 -21.10
C GLY A 86 -35.22 -1.09 -20.95
N ASP A 87 -36.44 -0.59 -20.75
CA ASP A 87 -37.71 -1.32 -20.74
C ASP A 87 -38.81 -0.50 -21.41
#